data_AF-A0A3Q3ITD7-F1
#
_entry.id   AF-A0A3Q3ITD7-F1
#
_cell.length_a   1.000
_cell.length_b   1.000
_cell.length_c   1.000
_cell.angle_alpha   90.00
_cell.angle_beta   90.00
_cell.angle_gamma   90.00
#
_symmetry.space_group_name_H-M   'P 1'
#
loop_
_entity.id
_entity.type
_entity.pdbx_description
1 polymer ?
#
loop_
_entity_poly.entity_id
_entity_poly.type
_entity_poly.pdbx_seq_one_letter_code
_entity_poly.pdbx_strand_id
1 'polypeptide(L)'
;PSSEESALLKMKFDNILSEINGFGKFQIKLVLIQILSRITLPCHFLLNNFMAAVPSHHCDISALDNGDLFGNLTLDQKLAVGIPAEQDGTLSSCQMFSVPQYQYLSGSNSSEDAFTVQCWNGWVYDNSTFKSTVATEWDLVCSRKGMNKATATVFFIGVMVGAPLFGFLSDKFGRRPLLLVSYLSSTIFAVLSAFSPSYVMFVIMRFFTGISLAGISIISLVLNVEWFGVEHRTFSGIIISLDWTVGTWTLVGIAYCVNEWRMLILAVTSPLILAIIAWRWLPESARWLTANGNAEAAHYYIKKCAEMNNRTECMTDITTKTLLECAETQTKDKNYTVVDLFRTPKIRKLTVFSGIVWYGVAFTYFGISLNITGFGLNPYLTQFIFASIEMPMMIGVYLFLEKIGRKPGETGTLLLTGLCLFINMFVAQDKWVIPFLARLGVSISPLIMLLEDVWHLLPAVTYCAVAIGSGLVASLLPETLNTQLPEFIEDIEKPR
;
A
#
# COMPACT_ATOMS: atom_id res chain seq x y z
N PRO A 1 12.85 53.88 9.80
CA PRO A 1 12.33 52.50 9.75
C PRO A 1 13.38 51.54 10.32
N SER A 2 13.26 51.26 11.61
CA SER A 2 14.20 50.44 12.37
C SER A 2 14.15 48.98 11.91
N SER A 3 15.29 48.30 12.02
CA SER A 3 15.49 46.89 11.67
C SER A 3 14.51 45.91 12.35
N GLU A 4 13.81 46.32 13.40
CA GLU A 4 12.75 45.54 14.06
C GLU A 4 11.43 45.54 13.27
N GLU A 5 11.07 46.65 12.62
CA GLU A 5 9.88 46.72 11.73
C GLU A 5 10.08 45.83 10.50
N SER A 6 11.32 45.71 10.00
CA SER A 6 11.66 44.79 8.91
C SER A 6 11.73 43.32 9.33
N ALA A 7 11.89 43.01 10.62
CA ALA A 7 11.92 41.65 11.14
C ALA A 7 10.50 41.14 11.47
N LEU A 8 9.59 42.04 11.85
CA LEU A 8 8.17 41.75 12.08
C LEU A 8 7.41 41.45 10.76
N LEU A 9 7.97 41.83 9.62
CA LEU A 9 7.30 41.85 8.30
C LEU A 9 7.57 40.65 7.39
N LYS A 10 8.22 39.58 7.87
CA LYS A 10 8.34 38.31 7.14
C LYS A 10 7.66 37.18 7.92
N MET A 11 6.35 37.27 8.05
CA MET A 11 5.56 36.22 8.65
C MET A 11 5.57 35.00 7.71
N LYS A 12 6.20 33.90 8.12
CA LYS A 12 6.13 32.63 7.38
C LYS A 12 4.74 32.02 7.54
N PHE A 13 4.27 31.27 6.54
CA PHE A 13 2.94 30.65 6.59
C PHE A 13 2.77 29.73 7.82
N ASP A 14 3.84 29.05 8.25
CA ASP A 14 3.81 28.22 9.45
C ASP A 14 3.57 29.02 10.75
N ASN A 15 3.92 30.32 10.79
CA ASN A 15 3.59 31.20 11.92
C ASN A 15 2.08 31.47 11.98
N ILE A 16 1.43 31.67 10.83
CA ILE A 16 -0.03 31.87 10.74
C ILE A 16 -0.76 30.65 11.29
N LEU A 17 -0.34 29.45 10.92
CA LEU A 17 -0.93 28.22 11.46
C LEU A 17 -0.68 28.04 12.96
N SER A 18 0.47 28.50 13.47
CA SER A 18 0.77 28.44 14.89
C SER A 18 -0.16 29.34 15.72
N GLU A 19 -0.50 30.52 15.21
CA GLU A 19 -1.42 31.47 15.85
C GLU A 19 -2.87 30.98 15.86
N ILE A 20 -3.29 30.22 14.84
CA ILE A 20 -4.65 29.70 14.70
C ILE A 20 -4.86 28.39 15.49
N ASN A 21 -3.90 28.03 16.35
CA ASN A 21 -3.83 26.77 17.08
C ASN A 21 -3.65 25.59 16.09
N GLY A 22 -2.38 25.19 15.89
CA GLY A 22 -1.93 24.21 14.90
C GLY A 22 -2.51 22.80 15.02
N PHE A 23 -3.32 22.52 16.05
CA PHE A 23 -4.18 21.36 16.21
C PHE A 23 -5.47 21.72 16.96
N GLY A 24 -6.60 21.70 16.25
CA GLY A 24 -7.92 22.01 16.82
C GLY A 24 -9.05 21.23 16.15
N LYS A 25 -10.29 21.68 16.38
CA LYS A 25 -11.51 21.00 15.89
C LYS A 25 -11.55 20.95 14.36
N PHE A 26 -10.99 21.95 13.69
CA PHE A 26 -10.91 21.98 12.23
C PHE A 26 -10.04 20.83 11.70
N GLN A 27 -8.84 20.64 12.26
CA GLN A 27 -7.92 19.58 11.87
C GLN A 27 -8.48 18.18 12.17
N ILE A 28 -9.13 18.00 13.33
CA ILE A 28 -9.80 16.74 13.66
C ILE A 28 -10.90 16.42 12.63
N LYS A 29 -11.73 17.40 12.28
CA LYS A 29 -12.76 17.24 11.26
C LYS A 29 -12.17 16.91 9.89
N LEU A 30 -11.06 17.54 9.51
CA LEU A 30 -10.35 17.27 8.27
C LEU A 30 -9.90 15.81 8.20
N VAL A 31 -9.24 15.32 9.25
CA VAL A 31 -8.77 13.93 9.33
C VAL A 31 -9.94 12.95 9.25
N LEU A 32 -11.02 13.17 10.03
CA LEU A 32 -12.21 12.30 10.02
C LEU A 32 -12.85 12.19 8.63
N ILE A 33 -12.93 13.29 7.87
CA ILE A 33 -13.44 13.27 6.50
C ILE A 33 -12.53 12.44 5.59
N GLN A 34 -11.21 12.59 5.73
CA GLN A 34 -10.27 11.90 4.86
C GLN A 34 -10.16 10.40 5.13
N ILE A 35 -10.36 9.96 6.38
CA ILE A 35 -10.39 8.54 6.79
C ILE A 35 -11.37 7.74 5.91
N LEU A 36 -12.53 8.29 5.57
CA LEU A 36 -13.54 7.63 4.72
C LEU A 36 -12.95 7.16 3.38
N SER A 37 -12.09 7.99 2.78
CA SER A 37 -11.41 7.63 1.53
C SER A 37 -10.17 6.77 1.76
N ARG A 38 -9.39 7.08 2.81
CA ARG A 38 -8.08 6.48 3.02
C ARG A 38 -8.15 5.03 3.49
N ILE A 39 -9.21 4.64 4.18
CA ILE A 39 -9.50 3.24 4.52
C ILE A 39 -9.52 2.34 3.26
N THR A 40 -9.90 2.87 2.10
CA THR A 40 -9.93 2.08 0.85
C THR A 40 -8.54 1.78 0.26
N LEU A 41 -7.50 2.51 0.68
CA LEU A 41 -6.12 2.30 0.22
C LEU A 41 -5.61 0.89 0.57
N PRO A 42 -5.51 0.49 1.86
CA PRO A 42 -5.10 -0.87 2.21
C PRO A 42 -6.05 -1.91 1.61
N CYS A 43 -7.36 -1.62 1.54
CA CYS A 43 -8.32 -2.56 0.94
C CYS A 43 -8.00 -2.89 -0.52
N HIS A 44 -7.56 -1.91 -1.32
CA HIS A 44 -7.20 -2.13 -2.72
C HIS A 44 -5.76 -2.58 -2.94
N PHE A 45 -4.81 -2.14 -2.10
CA PHE A 45 -3.40 -2.52 -2.19
C PHE A 45 -3.18 -3.99 -1.79
N LEU A 46 -3.92 -4.46 -0.79
CA LEU A 46 -3.83 -5.83 -0.27
C LEU A 46 -4.96 -6.74 -0.81
N LEU A 47 -5.83 -6.22 -1.68
CA LEU A 47 -6.96 -6.95 -2.26
C LEU A 47 -6.53 -8.26 -2.94
N ASN A 48 -5.37 -8.24 -3.59
CA ASN A 48 -4.84 -9.37 -4.36
C ASN A 48 -4.70 -10.64 -3.52
N ASN A 49 -4.48 -10.50 -2.22
CA ASN A 49 -4.37 -11.63 -1.29
C ASN A 49 -5.62 -12.50 -1.25
N PHE A 50 -6.79 -11.90 -1.45
CA PHE A 50 -8.07 -12.60 -1.39
C PHE A 50 -8.63 -12.83 -2.80
N MET A 51 -8.62 -11.80 -3.65
CA MET A 51 -9.24 -11.92 -4.98
C MET A 51 -8.46 -12.83 -5.94
N ALA A 52 -7.14 -12.95 -5.78
CA ALA A 52 -6.26 -13.76 -6.60
C ALA A 52 -5.73 -14.99 -5.84
N ALA A 53 -6.37 -15.34 -4.72
CA ALA A 53 -6.06 -16.54 -3.98
C ALA A 53 -6.26 -17.78 -4.87
N VAL A 54 -5.34 -18.74 -4.77
CA VAL A 54 -5.42 -20.02 -5.45
C VAL A 54 -5.87 -21.05 -4.43
N PRO A 55 -7.14 -21.51 -4.47
CA PRO A 55 -7.57 -22.62 -3.62
C PRO A 55 -6.85 -23.92 -4.03
N SER A 56 -6.92 -24.91 -3.15
CA SER A 56 -6.47 -26.26 -3.49
C SER A 56 -7.22 -26.74 -4.74
N HIS A 57 -6.46 -27.31 -5.67
CA HIS A 57 -6.99 -27.72 -6.96
C HIS A 57 -6.27 -28.96 -7.47
N HIS A 58 -6.94 -29.64 -8.38
CA HIS A 58 -6.45 -30.84 -9.04
C HIS A 58 -6.94 -30.88 -10.49
N CYS A 59 -6.32 -31.70 -11.33
CA CYS A 59 -6.73 -31.84 -12.72
C CYS A 59 -8.18 -32.36 -12.81
N ASP A 60 -8.96 -31.86 -13.77
CA ASP A 60 -10.25 -32.46 -14.07
C ASP A 60 -10.08 -33.82 -14.76
N ILE A 61 -10.57 -34.86 -14.09
CA ILE A 61 -10.52 -36.26 -14.52
C ILE A 61 -11.86 -36.75 -15.08
N SER A 62 -12.86 -35.87 -15.20
CA SER A 62 -14.21 -36.20 -15.70
C SER A 62 -14.19 -36.84 -17.09
N ALA A 63 -13.25 -36.49 -17.96
CA ALA A 63 -13.12 -37.09 -19.29
C ALA A 63 -12.76 -38.60 -19.25
N LEU A 64 -12.18 -39.08 -18.15
CA LEU A 64 -11.83 -40.49 -17.96
C LEU A 64 -13.05 -41.33 -17.53
N ASP A 65 -14.18 -40.72 -17.17
CA ASP A 65 -15.41 -41.41 -16.75
C ASP A 65 -16.11 -42.18 -17.87
N ASN A 66 -15.73 -41.98 -19.13
CA ASN A 66 -16.29 -42.71 -20.27
C ASN A 66 -15.84 -44.18 -20.35
N GLY A 67 -14.91 -44.63 -19.50
CA GLY A 67 -14.51 -46.02 -19.40
C GLY A 67 -15.33 -46.80 -18.37
N ASP A 68 -15.84 -47.99 -18.76
CA ASP A 68 -16.69 -48.87 -17.92
C ASP A 68 -16.13 -49.14 -16.52
N LEU A 69 -14.79 -49.20 -16.37
CA LEU A 69 -14.12 -49.48 -15.10
C LEU A 69 -13.88 -48.23 -14.25
N PHE A 70 -13.56 -47.09 -14.88
CA PHE A 70 -13.25 -45.84 -14.18
C PHE A 70 -14.53 -45.19 -13.62
N GLY A 71 -15.62 -45.22 -14.39
CA GLY A 71 -16.91 -44.65 -13.99
C GLY A 71 -17.50 -45.28 -12.71
N ASN A 72 -17.19 -46.55 -12.44
CA ASN A 72 -17.69 -47.30 -11.28
C ASN A 72 -16.90 -47.06 -9.97
N LEU A 73 -15.79 -46.32 -10.01
CA LEU A 73 -14.98 -46.01 -8.82
C LEU A 73 -15.58 -44.88 -7.98
N THR A 74 -15.30 -44.87 -6.67
CA THR A 74 -15.62 -43.72 -5.81
C THR A 74 -14.71 -42.53 -6.13
N LEU A 75 -15.10 -41.32 -5.74
CA LEU A 75 -14.30 -40.11 -6.01
C LEU A 75 -12.86 -40.22 -5.49
N ASP A 76 -12.67 -40.74 -4.27
CA ASP A 76 -11.34 -40.91 -3.66
C ASP A 76 -10.49 -41.92 -4.45
N GLN A 77 -11.12 -43.00 -4.94
CA GLN A 77 -10.45 -43.99 -5.78
C GLN A 77 -10.09 -43.42 -7.15
N LYS A 78 -10.97 -42.61 -7.75
CA LYS A 78 -10.69 -41.91 -9.02
C LYS A 78 -9.50 -40.96 -8.88
N LEU A 79 -9.44 -40.20 -7.78
CA LEU A 79 -8.33 -39.29 -7.51
C LEU A 79 -7.01 -40.04 -7.29
N ALA A 80 -7.01 -41.12 -6.51
CA ALA A 80 -5.81 -41.93 -6.25
C ALA A 80 -5.24 -42.59 -7.52
N VAL A 81 -6.11 -42.95 -8.46
CA VAL A 81 -5.75 -43.65 -9.71
C VAL A 81 -5.42 -42.67 -10.84
N GLY A 82 -6.03 -41.48 -10.82
CA GLY A 82 -5.91 -40.47 -11.88
C GLY A 82 -4.84 -39.41 -11.62
N ILE A 83 -4.46 -39.18 -10.36
CA ILE A 83 -3.59 -38.06 -9.97
C ILE A 83 -2.42 -38.57 -9.11
N PRO A 84 -1.17 -38.22 -9.45
CA PRO A 84 -0.02 -38.60 -8.65
C PRO A 84 -0.02 -37.87 -7.30
N ALA A 85 0.42 -38.57 -6.25
CA ALA A 85 0.70 -37.97 -4.95
C ALA A 85 2.11 -37.35 -4.94
N GLU A 86 2.23 -36.17 -4.32
CA GLU A 86 3.50 -35.51 -4.03
C GLU A 86 4.18 -36.11 -2.79
N GLN A 87 5.42 -35.71 -2.52
CA GLN A 87 6.23 -36.26 -1.42
C GLN A 87 5.59 -36.04 -0.03
N ASP A 88 4.76 -35.01 0.10
CA ASP A 88 4.05 -34.66 1.33
C ASP A 88 2.72 -35.41 1.50
N GLY A 89 2.38 -36.32 0.57
CA GLY A 89 1.15 -37.11 0.56
C GLY A 89 -0.07 -36.37 -0.01
N THR A 90 0.08 -35.11 -0.41
CA THR A 90 -0.95 -34.33 -1.11
C THR A 90 -1.03 -34.70 -2.58
N LEU A 91 -2.21 -34.57 -3.19
CA LEU A 91 -2.38 -34.77 -4.63
C LEU A 91 -1.67 -33.66 -5.42
N SER A 92 -1.02 -34.02 -6.52
CA SER A 92 -0.39 -33.01 -7.38
C SER A 92 -1.43 -32.14 -8.05
N SER A 93 -1.26 -30.81 -7.95
CA SER A 93 -2.23 -29.85 -8.47
C SER A 93 -2.13 -29.62 -9.98
N CYS A 94 -1.00 -29.99 -10.60
CA CYS A 94 -0.68 -29.62 -11.99
C CYS A 94 -0.40 -30.80 -12.92
N GLN A 95 -0.36 -32.01 -12.38
CA GLN A 95 -0.05 -33.23 -13.13
C GLN A 95 -1.13 -34.28 -12.91
N MET A 96 -1.38 -35.08 -13.93
CA MET A 96 -2.26 -36.25 -13.90
C MET A 96 -1.57 -37.42 -14.61
N PHE A 97 -2.00 -38.64 -14.33
CA PHE A 97 -1.54 -39.79 -15.10
C PHE A 97 -2.11 -39.76 -16.52
N SER A 98 -1.29 -40.10 -17.51
CA SER A 98 -1.73 -40.25 -18.90
C SER A 98 -2.75 -41.39 -19.08
N VAL A 99 -2.63 -42.43 -18.27
CA VAL A 99 -3.54 -43.58 -18.19
C VAL A 99 -3.85 -43.88 -16.72
N PRO A 100 -5.13 -44.10 -16.35
CA PRO A 100 -5.52 -44.48 -14.98
C PRO A 100 -4.70 -45.66 -14.44
N GLN A 101 -4.03 -45.46 -13.30
CA GLN A 101 -3.15 -46.45 -12.68
C GLN A 101 -3.88 -47.27 -11.61
N TYR A 102 -4.66 -48.27 -12.02
CA TYR A 102 -5.46 -49.09 -11.09
C TYR A 102 -4.63 -49.88 -10.07
N GLN A 103 -3.32 -50.02 -10.30
CA GLN A 103 -2.37 -50.70 -9.40
C GLN A 103 -2.30 -50.04 -8.01
N TYR A 104 -2.58 -48.74 -7.92
CA TYR A 104 -2.64 -48.00 -6.65
C TYR A 104 -3.84 -48.40 -5.78
N LEU A 105 -4.89 -49.02 -6.34
CA LEU A 105 -6.00 -49.57 -5.56
C LEU A 105 -5.60 -50.87 -4.82
N SER A 106 -4.65 -51.61 -5.37
CA SER A 106 -4.16 -52.88 -4.82
C SER A 106 -2.93 -52.74 -3.90
N GLY A 107 -2.41 -51.53 -3.72
CA GLY A 107 -1.25 -51.25 -2.84
C GLY A 107 0.10 -51.72 -3.39
N SER A 108 0.22 -52.00 -4.69
CA SER A 108 1.49 -52.38 -5.32
C SER A 108 2.19 -51.15 -5.93
N ASN A 109 3.32 -50.74 -5.34
CA ASN A 109 4.17 -49.64 -5.84
C ASN A 109 5.12 -50.11 -6.96
N SER A 110 4.61 -50.59 -8.09
CA SER A 110 5.42 -50.77 -9.30
C SER A 110 5.52 -49.43 -10.03
N SER A 111 6.61 -48.71 -9.79
CA SER A 111 6.85 -47.33 -10.23
C SER A 111 7.46 -47.19 -11.64
N GLU A 112 7.46 -48.24 -12.46
CA GLU A 112 8.30 -48.25 -13.67
C GLU A 112 7.65 -47.66 -14.94
N ASP A 113 6.33 -47.45 -15.01
CA ASP A 113 5.64 -46.97 -16.24
C ASP A 113 4.61 -45.85 -16.03
N ALA A 114 4.63 -45.15 -14.90
CA ALA A 114 3.65 -44.11 -14.61
C ALA A 114 3.98 -42.77 -15.32
N PHE A 115 3.62 -42.66 -16.60
CA PHE A 115 3.77 -41.42 -17.37
C PHE A 115 2.79 -40.35 -16.90
N THR A 116 3.31 -39.28 -16.30
CA THR A 116 2.54 -38.08 -15.92
C THR A 116 2.53 -37.05 -17.04
N VAL A 117 1.40 -36.37 -17.19
CA VAL A 117 1.19 -35.28 -18.15
C VAL A 117 0.58 -34.07 -17.45
N GLN A 118 0.72 -32.88 -18.06
CA GLN A 118 0.03 -31.69 -17.57
C GLN A 118 -1.49 -31.83 -17.74
N CYS A 119 -2.26 -31.23 -16.82
CA CYS A 119 -3.71 -31.19 -16.94
C CYS A 119 -4.14 -30.59 -18.29
N TRP A 120 -4.99 -31.30 -19.03
CA TRP A 120 -5.45 -30.88 -20.37
C TRP A 120 -6.95 -30.59 -20.43
N ASN A 121 -7.74 -31.10 -19.48
CA ASN A 121 -9.20 -30.87 -19.38
C ASN A 121 -9.59 -29.81 -18.34
N GLY A 122 -8.65 -28.95 -17.96
CA GLY A 122 -8.88 -27.93 -16.94
C GLY A 122 -8.67 -28.44 -15.51
N TRP A 123 -9.22 -27.70 -14.55
CA TRP A 123 -8.99 -27.90 -13.12
C TRP A 123 -10.30 -27.89 -12.34
N VAL A 124 -10.32 -28.67 -11.26
CA VAL A 124 -11.38 -28.65 -10.26
C VAL A 124 -10.82 -27.99 -9.00
N TYR A 125 -11.51 -26.95 -8.54
CA TYR A 125 -11.11 -26.12 -7.39
C TYR A 125 -11.95 -26.44 -6.16
N ASP A 126 -11.33 -26.40 -4.98
CA ASP A 126 -12.05 -26.44 -3.72
C ASP A 126 -12.78 -25.11 -3.44
N ASN A 127 -14.11 -25.18 -3.36
CA ASN A 127 -14.99 -24.04 -3.13
C ASN A 127 -15.34 -23.84 -1.63
N SER A 128 -14.67 -24.53 -0.72
CA SER A 128 -14.92 -24.44 0.73
C SER A 128 -14.68 -23.03 1.30
N THR A 129 -13.62 -22.37 0.84
CA THR A 129 -13.16 -21.07 1.38
C THR A 129 -13.52 -19.91 0.47
N PHE A 130 -13.32 -20.08 -0.83
CA PHE A 130 -13.62 -19.07 -1.84
C PHE A 130 -14.63 -19.64 -2.83
N LYS A 131 -15.70 -18.90 -3.14
CA LYS A 131 -16.66 -19.35 -4.16
C LYS A 131 -16.12 -19.14 -5.57
N SER A 132 -15.39 -18.04 -5.76
CA SER A 132 -14.79 -17.68 -7.04
C SER A 132 -13.67 -16.68 -6.81
N THR A 133 -12.52 -16.93 -7.44
CA THR A 133 -11.37 -16.03 -7.48
C THR A 133 -10.97 -15.74 -8.93
N VAL A 134 -10.12 -14.72 -9.12
CA VAL A 134 -9.50 -14.42 -10.41
C VAL A 134 -8.73 -15.61 -10.96
N ALA A 135 -8.13 -16.41 -10.09
CA ALA A 135 -7.40 -17.60 -10.48
C ALA A 135 -8.33 -18.72 -10.97
N THR A 136 -9.48 -18.93 -10.31
CA THR A 136 -10.44 -19.98 -10.68
C THR A 136 -11.30 -19.61 -11.90
N GLU A 137 -11.53 -18.32 -12.15
CA GLU A 137 -12.39 -17.91 -13.28
C GLU A 137 -11.66 -17.96 -14.64
N TRP A 138 -10.34 -17.75 -14.65
CA TRP A 138 -9.54 -17.76 -15.88
C TRP A 138 -8.43 -18.83 -15.89
N ASP A 139 -8.53 -19.82 -15.00
CA ASP A 139 -7.58 -20.94 -14.86
C ASP A 139 -6.12 -20.49 -14.81
N LEU A 140 -5.81 -19.52 -13.95
CA LEU A 140 -4.48 -18.91 -13.86
C LEU A 140 -3.55 -19.68 -12.92
N VAL A 141 -3.56 -21.00 -13.03
CA VAL A 141 -2.76 -21.94 -12.23
C VAL A 141 -1.68 -22.61 -13.06
N CYS A 142 -0.78 -23.35 -12.40
CA CYS A 142 0.26 -24.15 -13.06
C CYS A 142 1.10 -23.35 -14.07
N SER A 143 1.00 -23.66 -15.37
CA SER A 143 1.73 -22.95 -16.44
C SER A 143 1.40 -21.46 -16.52
N ARG A 144 0.20 -21.06 -16.08
CA ARG A 144 -0.30 -19.67 -16.09
C ARG A 144 -0.19 -18.97 -14.73
N LYS A 145 0.47 -19.56 -13.73
CA LYS A 145 0.67 -18.95 -12.40
C LYS A 145 1.30 -17.56 -12.44
N GLY A 146 2.16 -17.32 -13.43
CA GLY A 146 2.80 -16.02 -13.66
C GLY A 146 1.80 -14.91 -13.99
N MET A 147 0.72 -15.23 -14.72
CA MET A 147 -0.35 -14.28 -15.03
C MET A 147 -1.11 -13.88 -13.76
N ASN A 148 -1.42 -14.84 -12.89
CA ASN A 148 -2.11 -14.51 -11.62
C ASN A 148 -1.27 -13.53 -10.77
N LYS A 149 0.04 -13.76 -10.66
CA LYS A 149 0.97 -12.86 -9.97
C LYS A 149 1.14 -11.51 -10.68
N ALA A 150 1.10 -11.49 -12.01
CA ALA A 150 1.20 -10.26 -12.81
C ALA A 150 0.07 -9.28 -12.53
N THR A 151 -1.11 -9.74 -12.09
CA THR A 151 -2.24 -8.89 -11.68
C THR A 151 -1.82 -7.84 -10.64
N ALA A 152 -1.13 -8.28 -9.58
CA ALA A 152 -0.63 -7.36 -8.54
C ALA A 152 0.45 -6.44 -9.09
N THR A 153 1.39 -6.98 -9.88
CA THR A 153 2.47 -6.19 -10.49
C THR A 153 1.93 -5.05 -11.34
N VAL A 154 0.97 -5.32 -12.23
CA VAL A 154 0.39 -4.31 -13.11
C VAL A 154 -0.35 -3.22 -12.32
N PHE A 155 -1.07 -3.59 -11.26
CA PHE A 155 -1.66 -2.62 -10.34
C PHE A 155 -0.59 -1.68 -9.74
N PHE A 156 0.52 -2.21 -9.24
CA PHE A 156 1.61 -1.40 -8.66
C PHE A 156 2.38 -0.58 -9.70
N ILE A 157 2.51 -1.04 -10.95
CA ILE A 157 3.03 -0.22 -12.06
C ILE A 157 2.09 0.99 -12.27
N GLY A 158 0.78 0.77 -12.17
CA GLY A 158 -0.21 1.86 -12.17
C GLY A 158 0.03 2.86 -11.03
N VAL A 159 0.22 2.39 -9.81
CA VAL A 159 0.55 3.24 -8.65
C VAL A 159 1.84 4.03 -8.88
N MET A 160 2.88 3.40 -9.44
CA MET A 160 4.17 4.02 -9.76
C MET A 160 4.03 5.15 -10.78
N VAL A 161 3.19 4.98 -11.82
CA VAL A 161 2.91 6.03 -12.81
C VAL A 161 2.01 7.13 -12.22
N GLY A 162 1.03 6.74 -11.41
CA GLY A 162 0.08 7.68 -10.79
C GLY A 162 0.72 8.60 -9.77
N ALA A 163 1.74 8.14 -9.04
CA ALA A 163 2.40 8.91 -7.99
C ALA A 163 2.99 10.26 -8.47
N PRO A 164 3.91 10.31 -9.45
CA PRO A 164 4.43 11.57 -9.97
C PRO A 164 3.37 12.38 -10.72
N LEU A 165 2.44 11.69 -11.41
CA LEU A 165 1.36 12.34 -12.16
C LEU A 165 0.44 13.15 -11.25
N PHE A 166 -0.13 12.52 -10.22
CA PHE A 166 -1.02 13.20 -9.29
C PHE A 166 -0.28 14.16 -8.36
N GLY A 167 0.98 13.88 -8.00
CA GLY A 167 1.82 14.85 -7.29
C GLY A 167 1.90 16.17 -8.07
N PHE A 168 2.37 16.12 -9.32
CA PHE A 168 2.47 17.30 -10.19
C PHE A 168 1.12 17.97 -10.45
N LEU A 169 0.08 17.20 -10.77
CA LEU A 169 -1.25 17.75 -11.04
C LEU A 169 -1.86 18.43 -9.81
N SER A 170 -1.64 17.90 -8.60
CA SER A 170 -2.15 18.49 -7.36
C SER A 170 -1.47 19.82 -7.00
N ASP A 171 -0.21 19.99 -7.40
CA ASP A 171 0.50 21.26 -7.27
C ASP A 171 0.04 22.30 -8.29
N LYS A 172 -0.35 21.86 -9.50
CA LYS A 172 -0.84 22.77 -10.54
C LYS A 172 -2.30 23.20 -10.36
N PHE A 173 -3.17 22.26 -10.00
CA PHE A 173 -4.62 22.45 -10.02
C PHE A 173 -5.27 22.53 -8.63
N GLY A 174 -4.50 22.31 -7.57
CA GLY A 174 -4.99 22.30 -6.19
C GLY A 174 -5.26 20.88 -5.68
N ARG A 175 -5.28 20.73 -4.35
CA ARG A 175 -5.38 19.43 -3.68
C ARG A 175 -6.83 18.96 -3.70
N ARG A 176 -7.78 19.83 -3.38
CA ARG A 176 -9.20 19.50 -3.30
C ARG A 176 -9.81 18.98 -4.62
N PRO A 177 -9.68 19.64 -5.79
CA PRO A 177 -10.29 19.14 -7.02
C PRO A 177 -9.64 17.84 -7.50
N LEU A 178 -8.30 17.69 -7.37
CA LEU A 178 -7.61 16.48 -7.82
C LEU A 178 -7.89 15.28 -6.92
N LEU A 179 -8.21 15.50 -5.65
CA LEU A 179 -8.70 14.44 -4.77
C LEU A 179 -10.06 13.91 -5.25
N LEU A 180 -10.97 14.79 -5.69
CA LEU A 180 -12.25 14.35 -6.29
C LEU A 180 -12.04 13.57 -7.59
N VAL A 181 -11.16 14.05 -8.47
CA VAL A 181 -10.79 13.31 -9.69
C VAL A 181 -10.28 11.92 -9.34
N SER A 182 -9.44 11.82 -8.30
CA SER A 182 -8.92 10.54 -7.82
C SER A 182 -10.05 9.62 -7.31
N TYR A 183 -11.00 10.14 -6.53
CA TYR A 183 -12.16 9.38 -6.03
C TYR A 183 -13.08 8.88 -7.14
N LEU A 184 -13.42 9.74 -8.10
CA LEU A 184 -14.30 9.38 -9.21
C LEU A 184 -13.63 8.36 -10.13
N SER A 185 -12.39 8.61 -10.52
CA SER A 185 -11.67 7.71 -11.41
C SER A 185 -11.38 6.35 -10.76
N SER A 186 -10.99 6.30 -9.48
CA SER A 186 -10.77 5.03 -8.78
C SER A 186 -12.06 4.21 -8.69
N THR A 187 -13.19 4.85 -8.36
CA THR A 187 -14.51 4.21 -8.29
C THR A 187 -14.91 3.65 -9.66
N ILE A 188 -14.82 4.45 -10.72
CA ILE A 188 -15.18 4.04 -12.09
C ILE A 188 -14.33 2.86 -12.54
N PHE A 189 -13.00 2.95 -12.45
CA PHE A 189 -12.12 1.88 -12.91
C PHE A 189 -12.24 0.61 -12.06
N ALA A 190 -12.46 0.74 -10.74
CA ALA A 190 -12.69 -0.42 -9.89
C ALA A 190 -13.99 -1.16 -10.25
N VAL A 191 -15.09 -0.42 -10.46
CA VAL A 191 -16.37 -0.99 -10.91
C VAL A 191 -16.22 -1.66 -12.27
N LEU A 192 -15.58 -0.99 -13.24
CA LEU A 192 -15.30 -1.59 -14.56
C LEU A 192 -14.43 -2.85 -14.45
N SER A 193 -13.47 -2.89 -13.52
CA SER A 193 -12.67 -4.10 -13.28
C SER A 193 -13.53 -5.25 -12.75
N ALA A 194 -14.50 -4.99 -11.88
CA ALA A 194 -15.41 -6.01 -11.35
C ALA A 194 -16.37 -6.60 -12.40
N PHE A 195 -16.71 -5.83 -13.44
CA PHE A 195 -17.57 -6.26 -14.56
C PHE A 195 -16.80 -6.70 -15.80
N SER A 196 -15.48 -6.81 -15.72
CA SER A 196 -14.64 -7.18 -16.86
C SER A 196 -14.91 -8.62 -17.34
N PRO A 197 -15.16 -8.86 -18.64
CA PRO A 197 -15.41 -10.20 -19.16
C PRO A 197 -14.14 -10.98 -19.49
N SER A 198 -12.98 -10.31 -19.57
CA SER A 198 -11.70 -10.92 -19.92
C SER A 198 -10.59 -10.49 -18.96
N TYR A 199 -9.62 -11.39 -18.75
CA TYR A 199 -8.45 -11.13 -17.91
C TYR A 199 -7.66 -9.89 -18.35
N VAL A 200 -7.51 -9.67 -19.66
CA VAL A 200 -6.76 -8.50 -20.17
C VAL A 200 -7.48 -7.20 -19.83
N MET A 201 -8.80 -7.13 -20.03
CA MET A 201 -9.60 -5.96 -19.66
C MET A 201 -9.52 -5.72 -18.15
N PHE A 202 -9.63 -6.79 -17.36
CA PHE A 202 -9.50 -6.74 -15.91
C PHE A 202 -8.18 -6.09 -15.46
N VAL A 203 -7.05 -6.59 -15.98
CA VAL A 203 -5.71 -6.11 -15.62
C VAL A 203 -5.49 -4.66 -16.05
N ILE A 204 -5.98 -4.26 -17.23
CA ILE A 204 -5.92 -2.87 -17.69
C ILE A 204 -6.74 -1.94 -16.77
N MET A 205 -7.95 -2.35 -16.38
CA MET A 205 -8.75 -1.56 -15.43
C MET A 205 -8.04 -1.46 -14.07
N ARG A 206 -7.42 -2.55 -13.58
CA ARG A 206 -6.63 -2.54 -12.33
C ARG A 206 -5.43 -1.60 -12.41
N PHE A 207 -4.74 -1.51 -13.56
CA PHE A 207 -3.68 -0.52 -13.79
C PHE A 207 -4.19 0.92 -13.58
N PHE A 208 -5.32 1.26 -14.19
CA PHE A 208 -5.92 2.60 -14.02
C PHE A 208 -6.45 2.83 -12.61
N THR A 209 -7.01 1.82 -11.94
CA THR A 209 -7.37 1.91 -10.52
C THR A 209 -6.13 2.23 -9.67
N GLY A 210 -4.98 1.61 -9.96
CA GLY A 210 -3.70 1.90 -9.30
C GLY A 210 -3.24 3.34 -9.49
N ILE A 211 -3.34 3.88 -10.71
CA ILE A 211 -3.05 5.29 -11.01
C ILE A 211 -3.89 6.22 -10.13
N SER A 212 -5.20 6.01 -10.08
CA SER A 212 -6.14 6.83 -9.31
C SER A 212 -5.93 6.75 -7.80
N LEU A 213 -5.65 5.55 -7.26
CA LEU A 213 -5.41 5.36 -5.82
C LEU A 213 -4.12 6.04 -5.35
N ALA A 214 -3.09 6.14 -6.20
CA ALA A 214 -1.89 6.90 -5.87
C ALA A 214 -2.22 8.38 -5.60
N GLY A 215 -3.14 8.96 -6.37
CA GLY A 215 -3.64 10.31 -6.15
C GLY A 215 -4.31 10.49 -4.79
N ILE A 216 -5.17 9.53 -4.40
CA ILE A 216 -5.78 9.53 -3.06
C ILE A 216 -4.71 9.52 -1.97
N SER A 217 -3.72 8.63 -2.07
CA SER A 217 -2.67 8.49 -1.07
C SER A 217 -1.85 9.77 -0.88
N ILE A 218 -1.33 10.32 -1.98
CA ILE A 218 -0.40 11.47 -1.94
C ILE A 218 -1.12 12.76 -1.56
N ILE A 219 -2.24 13.06 -2.22
CA ILE A 219 -2.93 14.34 -2.06
C ILE A 219 -3.53 14.46 -0.66
N SER A 220 -4.09 13.37 -0.12
CA SER A 220 -4.64 13.37 1.24
C SER A 220 -3.55 13.58 2.31
N LEU A 221 -2.38 12.93 2.14
CA LEU A 221 -1.25 13.13 3.05
C LEU A 221 -0.78 14.59 3.04
N VAL A 222 -0.54 15.15 1.85
CA VAL A 222 -0.10 16.54 1.68
C VAL A 222 -1.13 17.51 2.26
N LEU A 223 -2.42 17.34 1.94
CA LEU A 223 -3.48 18.22 2.43
C LEU A 223 -3.58 18.22 3.96
N ASN A 224 -3.39 17.08 4.62
CA ASN A 224 -3.34 17.08 6.09
C ASN A 224 -2.11 17.84 6.61
N VAL A 225 -0.92 17.52 6.12
CA VAL A 225 0.32 18.15 6.63
C VAL A 225 0.32 19.66 6.44
N GLU A 226 -0.30 20.16 5.37
CA GLU A 226 -0.45 21.60 5.10
C GLU A 226 -1.43 22.34 6.02
N TRP A 227 -2.32 21.62 6.72
CA TRP A 227 -3.27 22.20 7.68
C TRP A 227 -2.85 22.05 9.15
N PHE A 228 -1.82 21.25 9.42
CA PHE A 228 -1.26 21.06 10.76
C PHE A 228 -0.03 21.95 10.97
N GLY A 229 0.05 22.56 12.15
CA GLY A 229 1.22 23.32 12.58
C GLY A 229 2.46 22.42 12.73
N VAL A 230 3.66 23.02 12.61
CA VAL A 230 4.95 22.30 12.60
C VAL A 230 5.11 21.35 13.79
N GLU A 231 4.73 21.80 14.98
CA GLU A 231 4.83 21.04 16.24
C GLU A 231 4.01 19.74 16.23
N HIS A 232 2.84 19.76 15.57
CA HIS A 232 1.92 18.62 15.56
C HIS A 232 1.99 17.78 14.27
N ARG A 233 2.96 18.04 13.38
CA ARG A 233 3.11 17.27 12.12
C ARG A 233 3.43 15.80 12.36
N THR A 234 4.24 15.46 13.36
CA THR A 234 4.52 14.05 13.72
C THR A 234 3.26 13.34 14.17
N PHE A 235 2.48 13.97 15.04
CA PHE A 235 1.21 13.44 15.53
C PHE A 235 0.19 13.25 14.40
N SER A 236 0.05 14.26 13.52
CA SER A 236 -0.77 14.19 12.32
C SER A 236 -0.41 12.99 11.44
N GLY A 237 0.88 12.82 11.14
CA GLY A 237 1.37 11.71 10.34
C GLY A 237 0.99 10.35 10.91
N ILE A 238 1.06 10.18 12.23
CA ILE A 238 0.72 8.91 12.88
C ILE A 238 -0.78 8.66 12.87
N ILE A 239 -1.62 9.68 13.15
CA ILE A 239 -3.08 9.52 13.04
C ILE A 239 -3.47 9.11 11.61
N ILE A 240 -2.85 9.75 10.61
CA ILE A 240 -3.08 9.42 9.21
C ILE A 240 -2.58 8.00 8.91
N SER A 241 -1.53 7.50 9.54
CA SER A 241 -1.10 6.12 9.36
C SER A 241 -2.05 5.08 9.98
N LEU A 242 -2.82 5.44 11.01
CA LEU A 242 -3.78 4.51 11.65
C LEU A 242 -4.90 4.08 10.69
N ASP A 243 -5.24 4.90 9.70
CA ASP A 243 -6.25 4.51 8.71
C ASP A 243 -5.85 3.31 7.86
N TRP A 244 -4.55 3.08 7.69
CA TRP A 244 -4.02 1.91 7.01
C TRP A 244 -4.38 0.63 7.77
N THR A 245 -4.19 0.64 9.09
CA THR A 245 -4.50 -0.50 9.94
C THR A 245 -6.02 -0.72 10.06
N VAL A 246 -6.79 0.35 10.23
CA VAL A 246 -8.27 0.29 10.23
C VAL A 246 -8.80 -0.26 8.90
N GLY A 247 -8.23 0.19 7.77
CA GLY A 247 -8.61 -0.32 6.46
C GLY A 247 -8.16 -1.77 6.20
N THR A 248 -7.07 -2.21 6.80
CA THR A 248 -6.67 -3.63 6.74
C THR A 248 -7.65 -4.51 7.52
N TRP A 249 -8.07 -4.12 8.73
CA TRP A 249 -9.14 -4.81 9.45
C TRP A 249 -10.45 -4.83 8.67
N THR A 250 -10.81 -3.69 8.08
CA THR A 250 -12.01 -3.57 7.24
C THR A 250 -11.94 -4.52 6.04
N LEU A 251 -10.79 -4.61 5.36
CA LEU A 251 -10.57 -5.56 4.27
C LEU A 251 -10.80 -6.99 4.72
N VAL A 252 -10.20 -7.42 5.84
CA VAL A 252 -10.36 -8.79 6.35
C VAL A 252 -11.82 -9.09 6.68
N GLY A 253 -12.51 -8.16 7.34
CA GLY A 253 -13.93 -8.30 7.67
C GLY A 253 -14.80 -8.43 6.42
N ILE A 254 -14.59 -7.58 5.42
CA ILE A 254 -15.33 -7.64 4.14
C ILE A 254 -15.00 -8.94 3.39
N ALA A 255 -13.73 -9.33 3.30
CA ALA A 255 -13.30 -10.52 2.58
C ALA A 255 -13.85 -11.80 3.21
N TYR A 256 -13.96 -11.86 4.54
CA TYR A 256 -14.60 -12.99 5.24
C TYR A 256 -16.10 -13.12 4.91
N CYS A 257 -16.81 -11.99 4.78
CA CYS A 257 -18.23 -11.97 4.45
C CYS A 257 -18.51 -12.16 2.95
N VAL A 258 -17.59 -11.73 2.07
CA VAL A 258 -17.77 -11.68 0.62
C VAL A 258 -16.69 -12.52 -0.07
N ASN A 259 -17.03 -13.77 -0.34
CA ASN A 259 -16.12 -14.78 -0.89
C ASN A 259 -16.11 -14.86 -2.44
N GLU A 260 -16.75 -13.90 -3.12
CA GLU A 260 -16.78 -13.77 -4.57
C GLU A 260 -15.96 -12.55 -5.00
N TRP A 261 -14.92 -12.75 -5.80
CA TRP A 261 -13.93 -11.69 -6.08
C TRP A 261 -14.50 -10.43 -6.73
N ARG A 262 -15.51 -10.56 -7.60
CA ARG A 262 -16.18 -9.42 -8.27
C ARG A 262 -16.93 -8.56 -7.26
N MET A 263 -17.70 -9.19 -6.38
CA MET A 263 -18.43 -8.52 -5.31
C MET A 263 -17.48 -7.95 -4.26
N LEU A 264 -16.37 -8.64 -4.00
CA LEU A 264 -15.33 -8.17 -3.09
C LEU A 264 -14.73 -6.83 -3.55
N ILE A 265 -14.41 -6.68 -4.85
CA ILE A 265 -13.95 -5.40 -5.43
C ILE A 265 -14.99 -4.30 -5.17
N LEU A 266 -16.27 -4.56 -5.47
CA LEU A 266 -17.33 -3.56 -5.29
C LEU A 266 -17.49 -3.17 -3.81
N ALA A 267 -17.45 -4.14 -2.91
CA ALA A 267 -17.59 -3.92 -1.48
C ALA A 267 -16.46 -3.05 -0.92
N VAL A 268 -15.20 -3.33 -1.29
CA VAL A 268 -14.03 -2.54 -0.83
C VAL A 268 -13.95 -1.15 -1.46
N THR A 269 -14.54 -0.95 -2.64
CA THR A 269 -14.64 0.36 -3.30
C THR A 269 -15.76 1.21 -2.71
N SER A 270 -16.81 0.58 -2.14
CA SER A 270 -18.00 1.29 -1.64
C SER A 270 -17.75 2.48 -0.68
N PRO A 271 -16.74 2.50 0.22
CA PRO A 271 -16.48 3.65 1.08
C PRO A 271 -16.09 4.92 0.30
N LEU A 272 -15.59 4.80 -0.94
CA LEU A 272 -15.31 5.95 -1.79
C LEU A 272 -16.57 6.72 -2.18
N ILE A 273 -17.74 6.07 -2.23
CA ILE A 273 -19.01 6.76 -2.48
C ILE A 273 -19.30 7.75 -1.36
N LEU A 274 -19.09 7.33 -0.11
CA LEU A 274 -19.21 8.20 1.05
C LEU A 274 -18.15 9.31 1.01
N ALA A 275 -16.93 9.01 0.57
CA ALA A 275 -15.89 10.02 0.41
C ALA A 275 -16.22 11.07 -0.67
N ILE A 276 -16.85 10.68 -1.79
CA ILE A 276 -17.31 11.60 -2.85
C ILE A 276 -18.36 12.57 -2.29
N ILE A 277 -19.28 12.08 -1.46
CA ILE A 277 -20.24 12.94 -0.76
C ILE A 277 -19.52 13.84 0.25
N ALA A 278 -18.59 13.26 1.02
CA ALA A 278 -17.84 13.96 2.06
C ALA A 278 -16.90 15.04 1.52
N TRP A 279 -16.45 14.92 0.28
CA TRP A 279 -15.60 15.87 -0.43
C TRP A 279 -16.16 17.30 -0.42
N ARG A 280 -17.48 17.47 -0.37
CA ARG A 280 -18.11 18.80 -0.33
C ARG A 280 -17.66 19.62 0.89
N TRP A 281 -17.37 18.96 2.01
CA TRP A 281 -16.92 19.61 3.24
C TRP A 281 -15.40 19.73 3.36
N LEU A 282 -14.64 19.17 2.41
CA LEU A 282 -13.19 19.24 2.41
C LEU A 282 -12.72 20.67 2.04
N PRO A 283 -11.84 21.30 2.84
CA PRO A 283 -11.22 22.57 2.51
C PRO A 283 -10.13 22.38 1.45
N GLU A 284 -9.82 23.44 0.71
CA GLU A 284 -8.60 23.50 -0.09
C GLU A 284 -7.40 23.86 0.80
N SER A 285 -6.18 23.56 0.36
CA SER A 285 -4.97 23.98 1.06
C SER A 285 -4.82 25.50 1.09
N ALA A 286 -4.79 26.06 2.30
CA ALA A 286 -4.50 27.48 2.48
C ALA A 286 -3.07 27.85 2.04
N ARG A 287 -2.11 26.93 2.19
CA ARG A 287 -0.73 27.15 1.72
C ARG A 287 -0.67 27.26 0.20
N TRP A 288 -1.34 26.36 -0.51
CA TRP A 288 -1.42 26.39 -1.98
C TRP A 288 -2.15 27.63 -2.49
N LEU A 289 -3.27 28.01 -1.86
CA LEU A 289 -4.01 29.21 -2.24
C LEU A 289 -3.18 30.49 -2.10
N THR A 290 -2.43 30.61 -1.01
CA THR A 290 -1.49 31.71 -0.80
C THR A 290 -0.39 31.70 -1.86
N ALA A 291 0.26 30.55 -2.09
CA ALA A 291 1.34 30.43 -3.08
C ALA A 291 0.87 30.77 -4.51
N ASN A 292 -0.39 30.47 -4.85
CA ASN A 292 -0.98 30.76 -6.16
C ASN A 292 -1.58 32.18 -6.26
N GLY A 293 -1.37 33.04 -5.27
CA GLY A 293 -1.83 34.44 -5.25
C GLY A 293 -3.33 34.63 -4.98
N ASN A 294 -4.08 33.58 -4.64
CA ASN A 294 -5.50 33.66 -4.32
C ASN A 294 -5.71 33.95 -2.82
N ALA A 295 -5.31 35.15 -2.40
CA ALA A 295 -5.32 35.57 -0.99
C ALA A 295 -6.72 35.65 -0.39
N GLU A 296 -7.76 35.97 -1.18
CA GLU A 296 -9.14 36.04 -0.69
C GLU A 296 -9.66 34.66 -0.28
N ALA A 297 -9.47 33.65 -1.14
CA ALA A 297 -9.86 32.28 -0.83
C ALA A 297 -9.04 31.70 0.33
N ALA A 298 -7.73 31.99 0.37
CA ALA A 298 -6.87 31.60 1.49
C ALA A 298 -7.39 32.18 2.81
N HIS A 299 -7.64 33.49 2.85
CA HIS A 299 -8.16 34.19 4.03
C HIS A 299 -9.53 33.62 4.46
N TYR A 300 -10.42 33.27 3.52
CA TYR A 300 -11.70 32.62 3.83
C TYR A 300 -11.52 31.30 4.59
N TYR A 301 -10.65 30.41 4.12
CA TYR A 301 -10.42 29.12 4.78
C TYR A 301 -9.69 29.26 6.12
N ILE A 302 -8.71 30.18 6.20
CA ILE A 302 -7.98 30.52 7.42
C ILE A 302 -8.96 31.05 8.48
N LYS A 303 -9.83 32.00 8.11
CA LYS A 303 -10.88 32.53 9.00
C LYS A 303 -11.79 31.43 9.51
N LYS A 304 -12.25 30.53 8.64
CA LYS A 304 -13.09 29.39 9.03
C LYS A 304 -12.37 28.44 9.99
N CYS A 305 -11.06 28.23 9.80
CA CYS A 305 -10.24 27.46 10.72
C CYS A 305 -10.15 28.15 12.10
N ALA A 306 -9.88 29.46 12.13
CA ALA A 306 -9.84 30.27 13.35
C ALA A 306 -11.16 30.28 14.11
N GLU A 307 -12.30 30.39 13.41
CA GLU A 307 -13.63 30.29 14.00
C GLU A 307 -13.88 28.92 14.65
N MET A 308 -13.53 27.82 13.96
CA MET A 308 -13.69 26.47 14.52
C MET A 308 -12.75 26.15 15.68
N ASN A 309 -11.59 26.80 15.70
CA ASN A 309 -10.58 26.67 16.75
C ASN A 309 -10.75 27.69 17.89
N ASN A 310 -11.80 28.51 17.86
CA ASN A 310 -12.06 29.58 18.85
C ASN A 310 -10.89 30.58 18.99
N ARG A 311 -10.23 30.93 17.87
CA ARG A 311 -9.09 31.86 17.80
C ARG A 311 -9.37 33.01 16.83
N THR A 312 -10.54 33.61 16.90
CA THR A 312 -10.92 34.71 15.97
C THR A 312 -10.14 35.99 16.18
N GLU A 313 -9.49 36.16 17.33
CA GLU A 313 -8.72 37.36 17.68
C GLU A 313 -7.49 37.56 16.79
N CYS A 314 -6.79 36.50 16.36
CA CYS A 314 -5.61 36.63 15.47
C CYS A 314 -5.96 37.05 14.03
N MET A 315 -7.25 37.04 13.66
CA MET A 315 -7.69 37.46 12.33
C MET A 315 -7.61 38.98 12.11
N THR A 316 -7.39 39.79 13.16
CA THR A 316 -7.12 41.23 13.00
C THR A 316 -5.77 41.48 12.36
N ASP A 317 -4.80 40.60 12.66
CA ASP A 317 -3.40 40.75 12.24
C ASP A 317 -3.16 40.03 10.90
N ILE A 318 -3.90 38.95 10.63
CA ILE A 318 -3.84 38.18 9.39
C ILE A 318 -4.79 38.78 8.35
N THR A 319 -4.31 39.72 7.55
CA THR A 319 -5.08 40.33 6.45
C THR A 319 -4.76 39.71 5.08
N THR A 320 -5.60 39.97 4.08
CA THR A 320 -5.30 39.54 2.69
C THR A 320 -3.97 40.11 2.18
N LYS A 321 -3.55 41.28 2.67
CA LYS A 321 -2.26 41.89 2.34
C LYS A 321 -1.07 41.08 2.87
N THR A 322 -1.12 40.61 4.12
CA THR A 322 -0.04 39.79 4.68
C THR A 322 0.10 38.48 3.92
N LEU A 323 -1.00 37.89 3.46
CA LEU A 323 -0.99 36.70 2.59
C LEU A 323 -0.42 36.98 1.20
N LEU A 324 -0.72 38.13 0.59
CA LEU A 324 -0.12 38.53 -0.70
C LEU A 324 1.38 38.75 -0.58
N GLU A 325 1.85 39.38 0.51
CA GLU A 325 3.29 39.55 0.78
C GLU A 325 3.99 38.19 1.00
N CYS A 326 3.32 37.24 1.67
CA CYS A 326 3.78 35.84 1.76
C CYS A 326 3.87 35.20 0.37
N ALA A 327 2.89 35.44 -0.51
CA ALA A 327 2.91 34.91 -1.87
C ALA A 327 4.04 35.49 -2.72
N GLU A 328 4.28 36.80 -2.64
CA GLU A 328 5.34 37.49 -3.37
C GLU A 328 6.75 37.10 -2.89
N THR A 329 6.91 36.80 -1.60
CA THR A 329 8.16 36.23 -1.09
C THR A 329 8.38 34.79 -1.57
N GLN A 330 7.32 34.05 -1.86
CA GLN A 330 7.36 32.67 -2.37
C GLN A 330 7.53 32.57 -3.89
N THR A 331 6.99 33.52 -4.67
CA THR A 331 6.92 33.46 -6.15
C THR A 331 8.01 34.23 -6.87
N LYS A 332 8.85 35.00 -6.15
CA LYS A 332 9.88 35.84 -6.77
C LYS A 332 10.96 35.08 -7.54
N ASP A 333 11.10 33.76 -7.37
CA ASP A 333 12.09 32.97 -8.09
C ASP A 333 11.55 31.59 -8.54
N LYS A 334 11.05 31.53 -9.77
CA LYS A 334 10.91 30.34 -10.65
C LYS A 334 9.79 29.33 -10.38
N ASN A 335 9.19 28.87 -11.47
CA ASN A 335 8.37 27.66 -11.49
C ASN A 335 9.29 26.45 -11.32
N TYR A 336 9.32 25.87 -10.12
CA TYR A 336 10.09 24.66 -9.85
C TYR A 336 9.46 23.46 -10.57
N THR A 337 10.33 22.62 -11.13
CA THR A 337 9.96 21.36 -11.78
C THR A 337 10.59 20.18 -11.03
N VAL A 338 10.16 18.96 -11.34
CA VAL A 338 10.73 17.74 -10.75
C VAL A 338 12.24 17.64 -10.99
N VAL A 339 12.76 18.24 -12.07
CA VAL A 339 14.19 18.27 -12.38
C VAL A 339 14.97 19.07 -11.35
N ASP A 340 14.36 20.09 -10.72
CA ASP A 340 15.01 20.93 -9.73
C ASP A 340 15.36 20.16 -8.43
N LEU A 341 14.67 19.04 -8.15
CA LEU A 341 15.03 18.12 -7.05
C LEU A 341 16.40 17.45 -7.23
N PHE A 342 16.93 17.43 -8.46
CA PHE A 342 18.22 16.85 -8.79
C PHE A 342 19.28 17.88 -9.17
N ARG A 343 18.92 19.17 -9.15
CA ARG A 343 19.74 20.27 -9.66
C ARG A 343 20.93 20.56 -8.76
N THR A 344 20.73 20.67 -7.44
CA THR A 344 21.80 21.01 -6.50
C THR A 344 22.24 19.80 -5.68
N PRO A 345 23.53 19.70 -5.29
CA PRO A 345 24.06 18.47 -4.71
C PRO A 345 23.41 18.11 -3.37
N LYS A 346 22.99 19.11 -2.57
CA LYS A 346 22.34 18.90 -1.28
C LYS A 346 20.92 18.33 -1.44
N ILE A 347 20.07 18.95 -2.27
CA ILE A 347 18.71 18.47 -2.50
C ILE A 347 18.69 17.14 -3.27
N ARG A 348 19.64 16.93 -4.18
CA ARG A 348 19.85 15.64 -4.86
C ARG A 348 20.17 14.53 -3.86
N LYS A 349 21.11 14.78 -2.93
CA LYS A 349 21.49 13.81 -1.89
C LYS A 349 20.28 13.46 -1.02
N LEU A 350 19.51 14.46 -0.59
CA LEU A 350 18.30 14.26 0.21
C LEU A 350 17.26 13.44 -0.56
N THR A 351 16.97 13.82 -1.81
CA THR A 351 15.97 13.15 -2.67
C THR A 351 16.35 11.69 -2.94
N VAL A 352 17.61 11.41 -3.30
CA VAL A 352 18.07 10.05 -3.58
C VAL A 352 18.05 9.20 -2.31
N PHE A 353 18.52 9.73 -1.18
CA PHE A 353 18.54 8.96 0.07
C PHE A 353 17.14 8.69 0.60
N SER A 354 16.25 9.69 0.62
CA SER A 354 14.85 9.49 0.97
C SER A 354 14.15 8.51 0.01
N GLY A 355 14.48 8.55 -1.28
CA GLY A 355 13.97 7.59 -2.26
C GLY A 355 14.43 6.15 -2.00
N ILE A 356 15.71 5.94 -1.67
CA ILE A 356 16.25 4.62 -1.30
C ILE A 356 15.63 4.11 0.00
N VAL A 357 15.48 4.97 1.01
CA VAL A 357 14.85 4.60 2.28
C VAL A 357 13.37 4.24 2.06
N TRP A 358 12.62 5.07 1.34
CA TRP A 358 11.23 4.77 1.01
C TRP A 358 11.11 3.50 0.17
N TYR A 359 11.98 3.30 -0.81
CA TYR A 359 12.04 2.05 -1.56
C TYR A 359 12.30 0.89 -0.62
N GLY A 360 13.25 0.99 0.31
CA GLY A 360 13.53 -0.04 1.31
C GLY A 360 12.30 -0.35 2.17
N VAL A 361 11.63 0.66 2.73
CA VAL A 361 10.43 0.53 3.58
C VAL A 361 9.25 -0.04 2.80
N ALA A 362 8.96 0.51 1.61
CA ALA A 362 7.90 0.03 0.74
C ALA A 362 8.23 -1.36 0.22
N PHE A 363 9.51 -1.64 -0.06
CA PHE A 363 10.11 -2.96 -0.26
C PHE A 363 10.23 -3.74 1.03
N THR A 364 9.77 -3.26 2.17
CA THR A 364 9.64 -4.08 3.36
C THR A 364 8.20 -4.29 3.80
N TYR A 365 7.28 -3.50 3.31
CA TYR A 365 5.93 -3.61 3.77
C TYR A 365 5.09 -4.64 2.96
N PHE A 366 4.74 -4.27 1.73
CA PHE A 366 3.91 -5.01 0.77
C PHE A 366 4.29 -6.46 0.46
N GLY A 367 5.50 -6.92 0.64
CA GLY A 367 5.97 -8.25 0.25
C GLY A 367 5.78 -9.32 1.28
N ILE A 368 5.77 -8.94 2.55
CA ILE A 368 5.20 -9.75 3.61
C ILE A 368 3.70 -9.66 3.52
N SER A 369 3.17 -8.44 3.42
CA SER A 369 1.73 -8.24 3.40
C SER A 369 1.07 -8.93 2.21
N LEU A 370 1.76 -9.17 1.08
CA LEU A 370 1.22 -9.89 -0.08
C LEU A 370 1.54 -11.40 -0.10
N ASN A 371 2.34 -11.92 0.84
CA ASN A 371 2.70 -13.34 0.93
C ASN A 371 2.04 -14.03 2.14
N ILE A 372 0.72 -13.93 2.26
CA ILE A 372 0.00 -14.45 3.43
C ILE A 372 -0.20 -15.98 3.41
N THR A 373 -0.08 -16.62 2.25
CA THR A 373 -0.27 -18.08 2.11
C THR A 373 0.95 -18.87 2.58
N GLY A 374 2.15 -18.28 2.58
CA GLY A 374 3.39 -18.91 3.05
C GLY A 374 3.52 -19.06 4.57
N PHE A 375 2.43 -18.86 5.33
CA PHE A 375 2.41 -18.96 6.80
C PHE A 375 1.71 -20.23 7.32
N GLY A 376 1.09 -21.03 6.45
CA GLY A 376 0.37 -22.26 6.84
C GLY A 376 -0.88 -22.03 7.70
N LEU A 377 -1.23 -20.76 7.96
CA LEU A 377 -2.44 -20.34 8.66
C LEU A 377 -3.51 -19.90 7.65
N ASN A 378 -4.76 -19.84 8.09
CA ASN A 378 -5.85 -19.30 7.29
C ASN A 378 -5.51 -17.84 6.86
N PRO A 379 -5.64 -17.49 5.56
CA PRO A 379 -5.26 -16.16 5.06
C PRO A 379 -5.97 -15.00 5.76
N TYR A 380 -7.24 -15.17 6.16
CA TYR A 380 -7.98 -14.18 6.93
C TYR A 380 -7.35 -13.94 8.30
N LEU A 381 -6.99 -15.02 9.00
CA LEU A 381 -6.38 -14.97 10.32
C LEU A 381 -4.99 -14.32 10.26
N THR A 382 -4.16 -14.72 9.29
CA THR A 382 -2.83 -14.13 9.08
C THR A 382 -2.90 -12.62 8.92
N GLN A 383 -3.78 -12.14 8.03
CA GLN A 383 -3.93 -10.71 7.76
C GLN A 383 -4.51 -9.95 8.97
N PHE A 384 -5.44 -10.56 9.71
CA PHE A 384 -6.01 -9.97 10.93
C PHE A 384 -4.94 -9.78 12.02
N ILE A 385 -4.08 -10.77 12.20
CA ILE A 385 -3.02 -10.69 13.20
C ILE A 385 -2.00 -9.62 12.82
N PHE A 386 -1.61 -9.51 11.55
CA PHE A 386 -0.72 -8.43 11.08
C PHE A 386 -1.27 -7.05 11.41
N ALA A 387 -2.53 -6.78 11.06
CA ALA A 387 -3.18 -5.51 11.39
C ALA A 387 -3.26 -5.29 12.93
N SER A 388 -3.50 -6.35 13.69
CA SER A 388 -3.59 -6.25 15.16
C SER A 388 -2.24 -5.92 15.82
N ILE A 389 -1.12 -6.36 15.26
CA ILE A 389 0.22 -5.99 15.73
C ILE A 389 0.55 -4.54 15.34
N GLU A 390 0.16 -4.09 14.15
CA GLU A 390 0.45 -2.73 13.68
C GLU A 390 -0.12 -1.67 14.63
N MET A 391 -1.35 -1.84 15.13
CA MET A 391 -2.01 -0.85 16.01
C MET A 391 -1.18 -0.42 17.24
N PRO A 392 -0.81 -1.31 18.17
CA PRO A 392 -0.01 -0.92 19.34
C PRO A 392 1.38 -0.44 18.94
N MET A 393 1.94 -0.97 17.85
CA MET A 393 3.24 -0.54 17.35
C MET A 393 3.21 0.91 16.86
N MET A 394 2.12 1.38 16.24
CA MET A 394 1.98 2.78 15.81
C MET A 394 2.00 3.76 16.99
N ILE A 395 1.37 3.40 18.12
CA ILE A 395 1.43 4.20 19.36
C ILE A 395 2.86 4.19 19.92
N GLY A 396 3.52 3.03 19.90
CA GLY A 396 4.93 2.91 20.29
C GLY A 396 5.87 3.78 19.44
N VAL A 397 5.63 3.85 18.12
CA VAL A 397 6.39 4.70 17.20
C VAL A 397 6.26 6.18 17.56
N TYR A 398 5.08 6.66 17.94
CA TYR A 398 4.92 8.06 18.39
C TYR A 398 5.86 8.38 19.56
N LEU A 399 5.80 7.56 20.61
CA LEU A 399 6.61 7.74 21.82
C LEU A 399 8.10 7.62 21.52
N PHE A 400 8.47 6.74 20.57
CA PHE A 400 9.84 6.55 20.14
C PHE A 400 10.37 7.77 19.38
N LEU A 401 9.61 8.28 18.39
CA LEU A 401 10.00 9.43 17.58
C LEU A 401 10.13 10.71 18.40
N GLU A 402 9.31 10.88 19.43
CA GLU A 402 9.37 12.04 20.34
C GLU A 402 10.63 12.01 21.23
N LYS A 403 11.07 10.82 21.66
CA LYS A 403 12.22 10.66 22.57
C LYS A 403 13.57 10.51 21.88
N ILE A 404 13.63 9.70 20.83
CA ILE A 404 14.89 9.23 20.21
C ILE A 404 15.17 9.97 18.90
N GLY A 405 14.15 10.54 18.26
CA GLY A 405 14.27 11.23 16.98
C GLY A 405 13.99 10.32 15.78
N ARG A 406 13.86 10.93 14.60
CA ARG A 406 13.39 10.20 13.40
C ARG A 406 14.50 9.39 12.74
N LYS A 407 15.72 9.92 12.70
CA LYS A 407 16.86 9.27 12.04
C LYS A 407 17.31 7.98 12.73
N PRO A 408 17.64 7.95 14.04
CA PRO A 408 18.04 6.74 14.72
C PRO A 408 16.88 5.74 14.82
N GLY A 409 15.63 6.21 14.87
CA GLY A 409 14.45 5.35 14.78
C GLY A 409 14.38 4.59 13.47
N GLU A 410 14.37 5.30 12.35
CA GLU A 410 14.30 4.70 11.02
C GLU A 410 15.51 3.78 10.73
N THR A 411 16.70 4.20 11.12
CA THR A 411 17.93 3.40 10.96
C THR A 411 17.84 2.12 11.79
N GLY A 412 17.45 2.24 13.06
CA GLY A 412 17.38 1.13 14.00
C GLY A 412 16.33 0.10 13.60
N THR A 413 15.13 0.55 13.19
CA THR A 413 14.04 -0.35 12.78
C THR A 413 14.35 -1.10 11.50
N LEU A 414 14.94 -0.45 10.49
CA LEU A 414 15.34 -1.10 9.24
C LEU A 414 16.47 -2.12 9.45
N LEU A 415 17.48 -1.79 10.27
CA LEU A 415 18.55 -2.74 10.61
C LEU A 415 18.04 -3.93 11.43
N LEU A 416 17.15 -3.68 12.41
CA LEU A 416 16.51 -4.73 13.19
C LEU A 416 15.68 -5.65 12.29
N THR A 417 14.93 -5.06 11.35
CA THR A 417 14.16 -5.80 10.35
C THR A 417 15.07 -6.70 9.51
N GLY A 418 16.19 -6.16 9.00
CA GLY A 418 17.20 -6.94 8.29
C GLY A 418 17.76 -8.10 9.11
N LEU A 419 18.05 -7.86 10.40
CA LEU A 419 18.51 -8.89 11.33
C LEU A 419 17.45 -9.99 11.55
N CYS A 420 16.19 -9.62 11.75
CA CYS A 420 15.08 -10.57 11.91
C CYS A 420 14.92 -11.46 10.67
N LEU A 421 14.98 -10.89 9.48
CA LEU A 421 14.92 -11.64 8.22
C LEU A 421 16.12 -12.57 8.05
N PHE A 422 17.32 -12.11 8.43
CA PHE A 422 18.53 -12.94 8.39
C PHE A 422 18.40 -14.14 9.32
N ILE A 423 17.93 -13.95 10.55
CA ILE A 423 17.69 -15.06 11.50
C ILE A 423 16.67 -16.05 10.93
N ASN A 424 15.59 -15.56 10.31
CA ASN A 424 14.56 -16.41 9.69
C ASN A 424 15.13 -17.33 8.59
N MET A 425 16.25 -16.97 7.94
CA MET A 425 16.89 -17.83 6.93
C MET A 425 17.43 -19.14 7.52
N PHE A 426 17.79 -19.15 8.80
CA PHE A 426 18.44 -20.30 9.46
C PHE A 426 17.51 -21.11 10.36
N VAL A 427 16.26 -20.67 10.57
CA VAL A 427 15.31 -21.35 11.45
C VAL A 427 14.46 -22.34 10.64
N ALA A 428 14.53 -23.63 11.01
CA ALA A 428 13.75 -24.71 10.40
C ALA A 428 12.23 -24.47 10.53
N GLN A 429 11.47 -24.89 9.51
CA GLN A 429 10.04 -24.56 9.32
C GLN A 429 9.07 -25.15 10.37
N ASP A 430 9.56 -25.95 11.32
CA ASP A 430 8.71 -26.81 12.17
C ASP A 430 8.12 -26.12 13.42
N LYS A 431 8.33 -24.81 13.62
CA LYS A 431 7.84 -24.08 14.80
C LYS A 431 7.17 -22.75 14.45
N TRP A 432 5.83 -22.73 14.48
CA TRP A 432 4.94 -21.59 14.17
C TRP A 432 5.19 -20.29 14.97
N VAL A 433 5.81 -20.35 16.15
CA VAL A 433 6.00 -19.18 17.04
C VAL A 433 7.16 -18.26 16.61
N ILE A 434 8.14 -18.76 15.85
CA ILE A 434 9.34 -17.99 15.43
C ILE A 434 9.17 -17.25 14.08
N PRO A 435 8.47 -17.79 13.05
CA PRO A 435 8.14 -17.08 11.82
C PRO A 435 7.28 -15.83 12.03
N PHE A 436 6.57 -15.75 13.16
CA PHE A 436 5.66 -14.66 13.52
C PHE A 436 6.38 -13.36 13.92
N LEU A 437 7.48 -13.46 14.67
CA LEU A 437 8.31 -12.32 15.07
C LEU A 437 9.31 -11.90 13.97
N ALA A 438 9.64 -12.81 13.05
CA ALA A 438 10.73 -12.64 12.11
C ALA A 438 10.34 -12.06 10.75
N ARG A 439 9.05 -11.86 10.49
CA ARG A 439 8.54 -11.39 9.19
C ARG A 439 7.78 -10.08 9.35
N LEU A 440 8.51 -9.01 9.72
CA LEU A 440 8.03 -7.61 9.73
C LEU A 440 8.68 -6.69 8.68
N GLY A 441 9.49 -7.20 7.75
CA GLY A 441 9.75 -6.40 6.56
C GLY A 441 10.16 -7.12 5.26
N VAL A 442 9.30 -7.25 4.22
CA VAL A 442 9.71 -7.31 2.82
C VAL A 442 8.67 -6.82 1.75
N SER A 443 9.01 -6.51 0.44
CA SER A 443 8.33 -6.16 -0.87
C SER A 443 9.18 -5.77 -2.13
N ILE A 444 9.68 -6.74 -2.90
CA ILE A 444 9.34 -6.84 -4.37
C ILE A 444 8.78 -8.25 -4.59
N SER A 445 7.86 -8.62 -3.71
CA SER A 445 7.54 -10.03 -3.46
C SER A 445 6.88 -10.77 -4.60
N PRO A 446 5.94 -10.21 -5.37
CA PRO A 446 5.21 -11.04 -6.34
C PRO A 446 6.11 -11.64 -7.43
N LEU A 447 7.13 -10.91 -7.92
CA LEU A 447 8.10 -11.43 -8.90
C LEU A 447 9.25 -12.19 -8.24
N ILE A 448 9.72 -11.76 -7.08
CA ILE A 448 10.78 -12.48 -6.36
C ILE A 448 10.28 -13.84 -5.86
N MET A 449 9.01 -13.96 -5.49
CA MET A 449 8.33 -15.23 -5.18
C MET A 449 8.15 -16.14 -6.42
N LEU A 450 8.34 -15.66 -7.65
CA LEU A 450 8.43 -16.55 -8.82
C LEU A 450 9.84 -17.14 -8.95
N LEU A 451 10.85 -16.48 -8.41
CA LEU A 451 12.22 -16.97 -8.39
C LEU A 451 12.46 -17.95 -7.23
N GLU A 452 11.51 -18.13 -6.31
CA GLU A 452 11.54 -19.19 -5.29
C GLU A 452 11.61 -20.58 -5.94
N ASP A 453 10.94 -20.77 -7.09
CA ASP A 453 10.98 -21.99 -7.89
C ASP A 453 12.38 -22.29 -8.49
N VAL A 454 13.26 -21.28 -8.54
CA VAL A 454 14.64 -21.39 -9.07
C VAL A 454 15.65 -21.48 -7.92
N TRP A 455 15.46 -20.65 -6.89
CA TRP A 455 16.27 -20.67 -5.69
C TRP A 455 15.46 -20.22 -4.47
N HIS A 456 15.09 -21.18 -3.62
CA HIS A 456 14.23 -20.97 -2.45
C HIS A 456 14.72 -19.87 -1.48
N LEU A 457 16.03 -19.62 -1.40
CA LEU A 457 16.60 -18.59 -0.51
C LEU A 457 16.68 -17.18 -1.14
N LEU A 458 16.53 -17.06 -2.47
CA LEU A 458 16.71 -15.78 -3.16
C LEU A 458 15.77 -14.68 -2.63
N PRO A 459 14.49 -14.94 -2.35
CA PRO A 459 13.63 -13.95 -1.71
C PRO A 459 14.23 -13.43 -0.41
N ALA A 460 14.43 -14.30 0.58
CA ALA A 460 14.94 -13.90 1.89
C ALA A 460 16.28 -13.15 1.85
N VAL A 461 17.18 -13.49 0.93
CA VAL A 461 18.47 -12.80 0.76
C VAL A 461 18.27 -11.39 0.19
N THR A 462 17.49 -11.24 -0.88
CA THR A 462 17.21 -9.90 -1.47
C THR A 462 16.56 -8.97 -0.44
N TYR A 463 15.72 -9.54 0.40
CA TYR A 463 14.94 -8.91 1.44
C TYR A 463 15.80 -8.33 2.54
N CYS A 464 16.69 -9.17 3.08
CA CYS A 464 17.69 -8.77 4.05
C CYS A 464 18.64 -7.70 3.49
N ALA A 465 19.16 -7.91 2.27
CA ALA A 465 20.10 -6.98 1.65
C ALA A 465 19.51 -5.59 1.43
N VAL A 466 18.25 -5.51 0.94
CA VAL A 466 17.56 -4.23 0.76
C VAL A 466 17.33 -3.55 2.10
N ALA A 467 16.77 -4.25 3.09
CA ALA A 467 16.48 -3.67 4.41
C ALA A 467 17.74 -3.08 5.08
N ILE A 468 18.83 -3.85 5.12
CA ILE A 468 20.12 -3.40 5.67
C ILE A 468 20.68 -2.23 4.87
N GLY A 469 20.66 -2.32 3.53
CA GLY A 469 21.12 -1.25 2.65
C GLY A 469 20.37 0.06 2.88
N SER A 470 19.04 0.02 2.93
CA SER A 470 18.22 1.20 3.24
C SER A 470 18.44 1.74 4.65
N GLY A 471 18.64 0.88 5.66
CA GLY A 471 18.99 1.32 7.02
C GLY A 471 20.32 2.07 7.07
N LEU A 472 21.34 1.58 6.36
CA LEU A 472 22.62 2.27 6.24
C LEU A 472 22.47 3.63 5.52
N VAL A 473 21.65 3.72 4.47
CA VAL A 473 21.37 5.01 3.81
C VAL A 473 20.59 5.96 4.74
N ALA A 474 19.64 5.46 5.54
CA ALA A 474 18.91 6.26 6.52
C ALA A 474 19.85 6.93 7.53
N SER A 475 20.96 6.28 7.89
CA SER A 475 21.97 6.87 8.78
C SER A 475 22.69 8.11 8.18
N LEU A 476 22.59 8.31 6.87
CA LEU A 476 23.18 9.46 6.18
C LEU A 476 22.20 10.65 6.04
N LEU A 477 20.93 10.46 6.40
CA LEU A 477 19.94 11.54 6.43
C LEU A 477 20.17 12.47 7.62
N PRO A 478 19.76 13.76 7.49
CA PRO A 478 19.78 14.69 8.62
C PRO A 478 18.71 14.35 9.65
N GLU A 479 19.01 14.58 10.93
CA GLU A 479 17.98 14.50 11.98
C GLU A 479 17.03 15.69 11.87
N THR A 480 15.76 15.44 12.18
CA THR A 480 14.67 16.43 12.09
C THR A 480 14.03 16.74 13.45
N LEU A 481 14.31 15.95 14.49
CA LEU A 481 13.82 16.17 15.85
C LEU A 481 14.12 17.61 16.32
N ASN A 482 13.07 18.32 16.75
CA ASN A 482 13.13 19.70 17.25
C ASN A 482 13.77 20.72 16.30
N THR A 483 13.88 20.43 15.01
CA THR A 483 14.38 21.38 14.01
C THR A 483 13.24 21.92 13.15
N GLN A 484 13.25 23.22 12.87
CA GLN A 484 12.39 23.77 11.83
C GLN A 484 12.82 23.21 10.47
N LEU A 485 11.87 22.62 9.76
CA LEU A 485 12.12 22.09 8.42
C LEU A 485 12.31 23.26 7.44
N PRO A 486 13.27 23.16 6.51
CA PRO A 486 13.42 24.16 5.47
C PRO A 486 12.13 24.21 4.62
N GLU A 487 11.62 25.41 4.40
CA GLU A 487 10.38 25.62 3.64
C GLU A 487 10.65 25.77 2.14
N PHE A 488 11.87 26.19 1.79
CA PHE A 488 12.31 26.50 0.43
C PHE A 488 13.60 25.75 0.07
N ILE A 489 13.86 25.60 -1.23
CA ILE A 489 15.10 24.96 -1.72
C ILE A 489 16.32 25.77 -1.27
N GLU A 490 16.19 27.09 -1.25
CA GLU A 490 17.23 28.03 -0.82
C GLU A 490 17.57 27.85 0.67
N ASP A 491 16.62 27.40 1.50
CA ASP A 491 16.85 27.11 2.92
C ASP A 491 17.62 25.80 3.14
N ILE A 492 17.56 24.86 2.19
CA ILE A 492 18.39 23.64 2.18
C ILE A 492 19.83 23.98 1.77
N GLU A 493 20.00 24.99 0.91
CA GLU A 493 21.29 25.36 0.36
C GLU A 493 22.14 26.21 1.31
N LYS A 494 21.51 27.00 2.18
CA LYS A 494 22.21 27.72 3.24
C LYS A 494 22.92 26.73 4.18
N PRO A 495 24.19 26.96 4.55
CA PRO A 495 24.82 26.17 5.61
C PRO A 495 24.05 26.41 6.92
N ARG A 496 23.70 25.32 7.61
CA ARG A 496 23.18 25.35 8.98
C ARG A 496 24.35 25.49 9.96
#